data_AF-A0A914V7C1-F1
#
_entry.id   AF-A0A914V7C1-F1
#
_cell.length_a   1.000
_cell.length_b   1.000
_cell.length_c   1.000
_cell.angle_alpha   90.00
_cell.angle_beta   90.00
_cell.angle_gamma   90.00
#
_symmetry.space_group_name_H-M   'P 1'
#
loop_
_entity.id
_entity.type
_entity.pdbx_description
1 polymer ?
#
loop_
_entity_poly.entity_id
_entity_poly.type
_entity_poly.pdbx_seq_one_letter_code
_entity_poly.pdbx_strand_id
1 'polypeptide(L)'
;MGVLASIHRNTNTNVMIDFKDRLTQKEKRILIAEWPRLMKRNPDLFRTVWLKAVERSTAIKRIFGIADGEKPEHNKSFMRLITAVHAFFNDVILTHRLDDNTVSTVCTQLGARHLTFRQRGFQAMFWDIFMVCMNDVITETLSAYMSGSQRVMTIYAYHRLVHLIVEHMRNGYMFRRRSATSDISDAYILDNKTPSENELSVYSSFSQT
;
A
#
# COMPACT_ATOMS: atom_id res chain seq x y z
N MET A 1 39.25 42.04 -8.61
CA MET A 1 38.64 42.16 -7.26
C MET A 1 37.15 41.93 -7.41
N GLY A 2 36.60 40.83 -6.86
CA GLY A 2 35.15 40.59 -6.74
C GLY A 2 34.60 39.42 -7.57
N VAL A 3 34.67 38.22 -7.00
CA VAL A 3 34.05 36.95 -7.46
C VAL A 3 32.59 36.88 -6.96
N LEU A 4 31.70 36.17 -7.69
CA LEU A 4 30.62 35.25 -7.25
C LEU A 4 29.54 35.17 -8.35
N ALA A 5 29.62 34.25 -9.32
CA ALA A 5 29.31 32.81 -9.27
C ALA A 5 27.80 32.49 -9.09
N SER A 6 27.24 31.90 -10.17
CA SER A 6 25.88 31.41 -10.37
C SER A 6 25.35 30.50 -9.26
N ILE A 7 24.05 30.62 -8.95
CA ILE A 7 23.30 29.61 -8.19
C ILE A 7 22.18 29.07 -9.08
N HIS A 8 22.49 27.98 -9.77
CA HIS A 8 21.50 26.99 -10.22
C HIS A 8 21.09 26.19 -8.99
N ARG A 9 19.88 26.42 -8.44
CA ARG A 9 19.31 25.49 -7.45
C ARG A 9 18.60 24.36 -8.18
N ASN A 10 19.37 23.31 -8.39
CA ASN A 10 18.89 21.97 -8.66
C ASN A 10 18.37 21.38 -7.33
N THR A 11 17.08 21.51 -7.04
CA THR A 11 16.45 20.75 -5.95
C THR A 11 16.09 19.36 -6.47
N ASN A 12 17.13 18.57 -6.68
CA ASN A 12 17.04 17.13 -6.78
C ASN A 12 16.87 16.64 -5.33
N THR A 13 15.62 16.53 -4.86
CA THR A 13 15.30 15.87 -3.59
C THR A 13 15.56 14.37 -3.77
N ASN A 14 16.83 14.03 -3.67
CA ASN A 14 17.30 12.67 -3.49
C ASN A 14 16.85 12.28 -2.08
N VAL A 15 15.62 11.78 -1.98
CA VAL A 15 15.16 11.04 -0.80
C VAL A 15 16.15 9.88 -0.69
N MET A 16 17.06 9.95 0.27
CA MET A 16 17.93 8.82 0.63
C MET A 16 16.99 7.68 1.05
N ILE A 17 16.63 6.83 0.09
CA ILE A 17 16.02 5.53 0.35
C ILE A 17 17.09 4.77 1.13
N ASP A 18 16.84 4.49 2.40
CA ASP A 18 17.74 3.67 3.21
C ASP A 18 17.94 2.34 2.46
N PHE A 19 19.17 1.83 2.38
CA PHE A 19 19.45 0.53 1.76
C PHE A 19 18.68 -0.61 2.44
N LYS A 20 18.21 -0.39 3.67
CA LYS A 20 17.32 -1.29 4.41
C LYS A 20 15.92 -1.42 3.79
N ASP A 21 15.49 -0.44 3.00
CA ASP A 21 14.15 -0.32 2.41
C ASP A 21 14.11 -0.86 0.98
N ARG A 22 15.14 -1.62 0.54
CA ARG A 22 15.16 -2.23 -0.79
C ARG A 22 15.31 -3.73 -0.70
N LEU A 23 14.57 -4.43 -1.55
CA LEU A 23 14.77 -5.86 -1.77
C LEU A 23 16.09 -6.06 -2.54
N THR A 24 16.90 -7.00 -2.07
CA THR A 24 18.09 -7.46 -2.78
C THR A 24 17.70 -8.16 -4.07
N GLN A 25 18.61 -8.22 -5.04
CA GLN A 25 18.38 -8.96 -6.28
C GLN A 25 18.08 -10.44 -6.05
N LYS A 26 18.66 -11.03 -5.00
CA LYS A 26 18.37 -12.42 -4.60
C LYS A 26 16.91 -12.57 -4.14
N GLU A 27 16.44 -11.68 -3.28
CA GLU A 27 15.04 -11.70 -2.80
C GLU A 27 14.06 -11.47 -3.94
N LYS A 28 14.33 -10.49 -4.83
CA LYS A 28 13.47 -10.25 -6.01
C LYS A 28 13.33 -11.49 -6.88
N ARG A 29 14.43 -12.20 -7.16
CA ARG A 29 14.40 -13.45 -7.93
C ARG A 29 13.58 -14.53 -7.22
N ILE A 30 13.73 -14.69 -5.91
CA ILE A 30 12.94 -15.65 -5.11
C ILE A 30 11.45 -15.32 -5.22
N LEU A 31 11.08 -14.06 -4.99
CA LEU A 31 9.69 -13.60 -5.01
C LEU A 31 9.04 -13.82 -6.37
N ILE A 32 9.69 -13.37 -7.46
CA ILE A 32 9.16 -13.50 -8.82
C ILE A 32 9.01 -14.98 -9.21
N ALA A 33 10.01 -15.82 -8.90
CA ALA A 33 9.98 -17.23 -9.25
C ALA A 33 8.96 -18.03 -8.42
N GLU A 34 8.77 -17.67 -7.14
CA GLU A 34 7.90 -18.41 -6.23
C GLU A 34 6.44 -17.97 -6.31
N TRP A 35 6.17 -16.73 -6.72
CA TRP A 35 4.81 -16.16 -6.70
C TRP A 35 3.75 -17.04 -7.39
N PRO A 36 3.97 -17.55 -8.63
CA PRO A 36 2.99 -18.42 -9.27
C PRO A 36 2.74 -19.73 -8.51
N ARG A 37 3.78 -20.29 -7.86
CA ARG A 37 3.67 -21.52 -7.07
C ARG A 37 2.92 -21.27 -5.77
N LEU A 38 3.21 -20.17 -5.07
CA LEU A 38 2.46 -19.75 -3.88
C LEU A 38 0.97 -19.60 -4.20
N MET A 39 0.63 -18.87 -5.27
CA MET A 39 -0.76 -18.64 -5.68
C MET A 39 -1.45 -19.92 -6.15
N LYS A 40 -0.73 -20.85 -6.80
CA LYS A 40 -1.28 -22.17 -7.15
C LYS A 40 -1.57 -23.03 -5.92
N ARG A 41 -0.75 -22.92 -4.85
CA ARG A 41 -0.93 -23.67 -3.61
C ARG A 41 -2.02 -23.09 -2.72
N ASN A 42 -2.21 -21.77 -2.76
CA ASN A 42 -3.25 -21.08 -1.99
C ASN A 42 -3.94 -20.02 -2.87
N PRO A 43 -4.91 -20.42 -3.70
CA PRO A 43 -5.65 -19.48 -4.55
C PRO A 43 -6.49 -18.49 -3.73
N ASP A 44 -6.88 -18.87 -2.52
CA ASP A 44 -7.67 -18.07 -1.58
C ASP A 44 -6.80 -17.28 -0.58
N LEU A 45 -5.50 -17.10 -0.87
CA LEU A 45 -4.57 -16.43 0.05
C LEU A 45 -5.10 -15.08 0.50
N PHE A 46 -5.47 -14.22 -0.46
CA PHE A 46 -5.97 -12.88 -0.15
C PHE A 46 -7.33 -12.90 0.53
N ARG A 47 -8.22 -13.83 0.17
CA ARG A 47 -9.51 -14.00 0.86
C ARG A 47 -9.29 -14.33 2.32
N THR A 48 -8.39 -15.28 2.60
CA THR A 48 -8.04 -15.71 3.95
C THR A 48 -7.44 -14.58 4.77
N VAL A 49 -6.47 -13.84 4.20
CA VAL A 49 -5.85 -12.68 4.84
C VAL A 49 -6.88 -11.60 5.16
N TRP A 50 -7.77 -11.29 4.20
CA TRP A 50 -8.79 -10.25 4.34
C TRP A 50 -9.77 -10.58 5.47
N LEU A 51 -10.22 -11.83 5.55
CA LEU A 51 -11.11 -12.31 6.61
C LEU A 51 -10.41 -12.32 7.98
N LYS A 52 -9.18 -12.86 8.07
CA LYS A 52 -8.39 -12.82 9.32
C LYS A 52 -8.18 -11.38 9.81
N ALA A 53 -7.98 -10.41 8.90
CA ALA A 53 -7.77 -9.01 9.27
C ALA A 53 -9.01 -8.37 9.89
N VAL A 54 -10.20 -8.60 9.32
CA VAL A 54 -11.46 -8.04 9.85
C VAL A 54 -11.90 -8.70 11.16
N GLU A 55 -11.54 -9.98 11.38
CA GLU A 55 -11.75 -10.65 12.66
C GLU A 55 -10.91 -10.03 13.79
N ARG A 56 -9.70 -9.55 13.47
CA ARG A 56 -8.79 -8.91 14.44
C ARG A 56 -9.16 -7.46 14.78
N SER A 57 -10.12 -6.84 14.08
CA SER A 57 -10.55 -5.47 14.39
C SER A 57 -11.99 -5.16 13.99
N THR A 58 -12.82 -4.91 15.01
CA THR A 58 -14.20 -4.42 14.82
C THR A 58 -14.25 -3.03 14.17
N ALA A 59 -13.17 -2.25 14.22
CA ALA A 59 -13.08 -0.98 13.51
C ALA A 59 -13.06 -1.17 11.98
N ILE A 60 -12.43 -2.26 11.50
CA ILE A 60 -12.45 -2.61 10.07
C ILE A 60 -13.88 -2.90 9.62
N LYS A 61 -14.65 -3.67 10.41
CA LYS A 61 -16.07 -3.94 10.13
C LYS A 61 -16.88 -2.66 9.93
N ARG A 62 -16.72 -1.70 10.84
CA ARG A 62 -17.43 -0.40 10.79
C ARG A 62 -17.12 0.40 9.52
N ILE A 63 -15.86 0.44 9.08
CA ILE A 63 -15.45 1.18 7.87
C ILE A 63 -16.12 0.63 6.61
N PHE A 64 -16.32 -0.70 6.59
CA PHE A 64 -16.98 -1.38 5.49
C PHE A 64 -18.50 -1.49 5.65
N GLY A 65 -19.06 -0.92 6.73
CA GLY A 65 -20.50 -0.97 7.01
C GLY A 65 -21.02 -2.39 7.24
N ILE A 66 -20.17 -3.28 7.76
CA ILE A 66 -20.57 -4.64 8.14
C ILE A 66 -21.33 -4.53 9.46
N ALA A 67 -22.60 -4.94 9.45
CA ALA A 67 -23.48 -4.85 10.62
C ALA A 67 -23.06 -5.80 11.74
N ASP A 68 -23.49 -5.50 12.97
CA ASP A 68 -23.27 -6.40 14.10
C ASP A 68 -23.98 -7.74 13.84
N GLY A 69 -23.24 -8.84 14.00
CA GLY A 69 -23.71 -10.19 13.67
C GLY A 69 -23.67 -10.55 12.17
N GLU A 70 -23.42 -9.59 11.28
CA GLU A 70 -23.16 -9.89 9.86
C GLU A 70 -21.80 -10.59 9.71
N LYS A 71 -21.79 -11.67 8.93
CA LYS A 71 -20.57 -12.37 8.54
C LYS A 71 -19.87 -11.59 7.42
N PRO A 72 -18.59 -11.17 7.58
CA PRO A 72 -17.88 -10.39 6.57
C PRO A 72 -17.89 -11.03 5.16
N GLU A 73 -17.93 -12.35 5.07
CA GLU A 73 -17.99 -13.13 3.84
C GLU A 73 -19.23 -12.83 2.99
N HIS A 74 -20.32 -12.38 3.63
CA HIS A 74 -21.58 -12.06 2.94
C HIS A 74 -21.63 -10.60 2.48
N ASN A 75 -20.72 -9.75 2.98
CA ASN A 75 -20.67 -8.34 2.62
C ASN A 75 -20.00 -8.17 1.25
N LYS A 76 -20.80 -7.96 0.19
CA LYS A 76 -20.31 -7.86 -1.20
C LYS A 76 -19.28 -6.74 -1.39
N SER A 77 -19.48 -5.59 -0.74
CA SER A 77 -18.57 -4.44 -0.84
C SER A 77 -17.20 -4.76 -0.25
N PHE A 78 -17.18 -5.44 0.90
CA PHE A 78 -15.96 -5.91 1.53
C PHE A 78 -15.25 -6.98 0.70
N MET A 79 -15.97 -7.98 0.20
CA MET A 79 -15.39 -9.11 -0.53
C MET A 79 -14.87 -8.72 -1.92
N ARG A 80 -15.48 -7.73 -2.59
CA ARG A 80 -15.03 -7.27 -3.90
C ARG A 80 -13.59 -6.72 -3.89
N LEU A 81 -13.11 -6.23 -2.75
CA LEU A 81 -11.76 -5.66 -2.66
C LEU A 81 -10.65 -6.71 -2.73
N ILE A 82 -10.94 -7.98 -2.43
CA ILE A 82 -9.96 -9.06 -2.50
C ILE A 82 -9.33 -9.15 -3.89
N THR A 83 -10.14 -9.01 -4.94
CA THR A 83 -9.65 -9.02 -6.33
C THR A 83 -8.71 -7.85 -6.62
N ALA A 84 -9.02 -6.66 -6.11
CA ALA A 84 -8.16 -5.48 -6.29
C ALA A 84 -6.82 -5.62 -5.55
N VAL A 85 -6.84 -6.18 -4.34
CA VAL A 85 -5.61 -6.46 -3.57
C VAL A 85 -4.77 -7.51 -4.29
N HIS A 86 -5.38 -8.60 -4.76
CA HIS A 86 -4.67 -9.63 -5.51
C HIS A 86 -4.05 -9.05 -6.81
N ALA A 87 -4.81 -8.31 -7.60
CA ALA A 87 -4.31 -7.68 -8.82
C ALA A 87 -3.13 -6.74 -8.54
N PHE A 88 -3.21 -5.94 -7.48
CA PHE A 88 -2.12 -5.05 -7.08
C PHE A 88 -0.82 -5.80 -6.77
N PHE A 89 -0.88 -6.91 -6.02
CA PHE A 89 0.31 -7.73 -5.74
C PHE A 89 0.85 -8.40 -7.01
N ASN A 90 -0.02 -8.85 -7.92
CA ASN A 90 0.40 -9.37 -9.22
C ASN A 90 1.16 -8.31 -10.02
N ASP A 91 0.65 -7.08 -10.05
CA ASP A 91 1.31 -5.98 -10.77
C ASP A 91 2.66 -5.64 -10.16
N VAL A 92 2.75 -5.53 -8.84
CA VAL A 92 4.02 -5.28 -8.13
C VAL A 92 5.06 -6.36 -8.43
N ILE A 93 4.67 -7.63 -8.37
CA ILE A 93 5.61 -8.76 -8.44
C ILE A 93 5.92 -9.16 -9.89
N LEU A 94 4.91 -9.31 -10.73
CA LEU A 94 5.05 -9.88 -12.08
C LEU A 94 5.19 -8.80 -13.15
N THR A 95 4.37 -7.76 -13.11
CA THR A 95 4.36 -6.70 -14.12
C THR A 95 5.52 -5.74 -13.94
N HIS A 96 5.66 -5.16 -12.74
CA HIS A 96 6.73 -4.23 -12.40
C HIS A 96 8.02 -4.93 -11.97
N ARG A 97 8.00 -6.26 -11.81
CA ARG A 97 9.16 -7.09 -11.47
C ARG A 97 9.95 -6.57 -10.28
N LEU A 98 9.26 -5.98 -9.31
CA LEU A 98 9.84 -5.40 -8.12
C LEU A 98 10.90 -4.31 -8.43
N ASP A 99 10.73 -3.55 -9.50
CA ASP A 99 11.53 -2.35 -9.75
C ASP A 99 11.34 -1.32 -8.62
N ASP A 100 12.42 -0.84 -8.02
CA ASP A 100 12.32 -0.09 -6.76
C ASP A 100 11.60 1.26 -6.93
N ASN A 101 11.88 1.96 -8.04
CA ASN A 101 11.26 3.25 -8.32
C ASN A 101 9.76 3.09 -8.61
N THR A 102 9.43 2.11 -9.43
CA THR A 102 8.05 1.81 -9.80
C THR A 102 7.25 1.36 -8.58
N VAL A 103 7.75 0.40 -7.81
CA VAL A 103 7.11 -0.11 -6.58
C VAL A 103 6.90 1.01 -5.58
N SER A 104 7.92 1.82 -5.30
CA SER A 104 7.80 2.97 -4.39
C SER A 104 6.69 3.92 -4.85
N THR A 105 6.66 4.25 -6.15
CA THR A 105 5.67 5.17 -6.73
C THR A 105 4.25 4.63 -6.61
N VAL A 106 3.99 3.40 -7.07
CA VAL A 106 2.64 2.83 -7.08
C VAL A 106 2.12 2.59 -5.66
N CYS A 107 2.96 2.11 -4.75
CA CYS A 107 2.57 1.90 -3.34
C CYS A 107 2.27 3.23 -2.65
N THR A 108 3.10 4.26 -2.88
CA THR A 108 2.90 5.62 -2.34
C THR A 108 1.58 6.22 -2.86
N GLN A 109 1.31 6.12 -4.16
CA GLN A 109 0.06 6.60 -4.74
C GLN A 109 -1.15 5.87 -4.18
N LEU A 110 -1.08 4.54 -4.04
CA LEU A 110 -2.14 3.75 -3.43
C LEU A 110 -2.39 4.20 -1.98
N GLY A 111 -1.32 4.38 -1.20
CA GLY A 111 -1.38 4.91 0.17
C GLY A 111 -2.04 6.28 0.26
N ALA A 112 -1.67 7.21 -0.63
CA ALA A 112 -2.28 8.53 -0.70
C ALA A 112 -3.79 8.47 -1.00
N ARG A 113 -4.22 7.58 -1.92
CA ARG A 113 -5.65 7.37 -2.23
C ARG A 113 -6.45 6.90 -1.02
N HIS A 114 -5.85 6.16 -0.09
CA HIS A 114 -6.55 5.70 1.11
C HIS A 114 -6.95 6.83 2.05
N LEU A 115 -6.38 8.04 1.92
CA LEU A 115 -6.82 9.20 2.70
C LEU A 115 -8.29 9.56 2.43
N THR A 116 -8.83 9.24 1.25
CA THR A 116 -10.25 9.45 0.92
C THR A 116 -11.20 8.66 1.84
N PHE A 117 -10.73 7.57 2.45
CA PHE A 117 -11.51 6.77 3.38
C PHE A 117 -11.39 7.23 4.84
N ARG A 118 -10.60 8.28 5.12
CA ARG A 118 -10.42 8.81 6.47
C ARG A 118 -11.75 9.24 7.09
N GLN A 119 -12.64 9.86 6.32
CA GLN A 119 -13.97 10.27 6.79
C GLN A 119 -14.85 9.08 7.21
N ARG A 120 -14.58 7.88 6.68
CA ARG A 120 -15.23 6.62 7.09
C ARG A 120 -14.53 5.94 8.27
N GLY A 121 -13.51 6.58 8.85
CA GLY A 121 -12.75 6.06 9.98
C GLY A 121 -11.50 5.25 9.61
N PHE A 122 -11.03 5.30 8.35
CA PHE A 122 -9.79 4.62 7.97
C PHE A 122 -8.59 5.16 8.76
N GLN A 123 -7.75 4.23 9.26
CA GLN A 123 -6.52 4.52 9.99
C GLN A 123 -5.38 3.70 9.39
N ALA A 124 -4.19 4.31 9.27
CA ALA A 124 -3.01 3.64 8.71
C ALA A 124 -2.56 2.40 9.52
N MET A 125 -2.99 2.27 10.78
CA MET A 125 -2.74 1.08 11.61
C MET A 125 -3.45 -0.17 11.09
N PHE A 126 -4.49 -0.06 10.25
CA PHE A 126 -5.11 -1.24 9.64
C PHE A 126 -4.17 -1.99 8.71
N TRP A 127 -3.17 -1.30 8.14
CA TRP A 127 -2.12 -1.96 7.38
C TRP A 127 -1.20 -2.82 8.24
N ASP A 128 -1.04 -2.53 9.55
CA ASP A 128 -0.30 -3.42 10.46
C ASP A 128 -1.05 -4.74 10.64
N ILE A 129 -2.36 -4.66 10.86
CA ILE A 129 -3.21 -5.85 11.00
C ILE A 129 -3.15 -6.69 9.72
N PHE A 130 -3.33 -6.04 8.56
CA PHE A 130 -3.23 -6.71 7.26
C PHE A 130 -1.85 -7.35 7.07
N MET A 131 -0.77 -6.63 7.36
CA MET A 131 0.60 -7.12 7.22
C MET A 131 0.86 -8.37 8.07
N VAL A 132 0.44 -8.36 9.34
CA VAL A 132 0.61 -9.54 10.21
C VAL A 132 -0.21 -10.72 9.66
N CYS A 133 -1.46 -10.51 9.28
CA CYS A 133 -2.29 -11.58 8.70
C CYS A 133 -1.69 -12.14 7.39
N MET A 134 -1.17 -11.28 6.53
CA MET A 134 -0.50 -11.66 5.28
C MET A 134 0.73 -12.52 5.58
N ASN A 135 1.58 -12.08 6.51
CA ASN A 135 2.78 -12.79 6.92
C ASN A 135 2.46 -14.15 7.54
N ASP A 136 1.42 -14.24 8.37
CA ASP A 136 0.96 -15.51 8.96
C ASP A 136 0.53 -16.50 7.88
N VAL A 137 -0.34 -16.07 6.95
CA VAL A 137 -0.87 -16.94 5.88
C VAL A 137 0.22 -17.36 4.89
N ILE A 138 1.13 -16.46 4.53
CA ILE A 138 2.28 -16.81 3.67
C ILE A 138 3.17 -17.84 4.38
N THR A 139 3.48 -17.64 5.66
CA THR A 139 4.33 -18.54 6.45
C THR A 139 3.71 -19.93 6.53
N GLU A 140 2.43 -20.01 6.84
CA GLU A 140 1.64 -21.25 6.88
C GLU A 140 1.68 -21.95 5.52
N THR A 141 1.36 -21.21 4.45
CA THR A 141 1.31 -21.75 3.09
C THR A 141 2.67 -22.29 2.64
N LEU A 142 3.74 -21.51 2.79
CA LEU A 142 5.10 -21.92 2.39
C LEU A 142 5.60 -23.09 3.24
N SER A 143 5.27 -23.13 4.52
CA SER A 143 5.66 -24.22 5.41
C SER A 143 5.00 -25.55 5.07
N ALA A 144 3.85 -25.52 4.40
CA ALA A 144 3.15 -26.74 3.98
C ALA A 144 3.83 -27.49 2.82
N TYR A 145 4.67 -26.83 2.01
CA TYR A 145 5.30 -27.46 0.84
C TYR A 145 6.78 -27.17 0.65
N MET A 146 7.40 -26.36 1.51
CA MET A 146 8.84 -26.12 1.53
C MET A 146 9.44 -26.56 2.86
N SER A 147 10.72 -26.93 2.84
CA SER A 147 11.49 -27.27 4.03
C SER A 147 12.89 -26.64 4.00
N GLY A 148 13.58 -26.72 5.14
CA GLY A 148 14.98 -26.28 5.26
C GLY A 148 15.22 -24.79 5.03
N SER A 149 16.45 -24.46 4.61
CA SER A 149 16.92 -23.09 4.41
C SER A 149 16.17 -22.36 3.31
N GLN A 150 15.74 -23.05 2.25
CA GLN A 150 14.97 -22.46 1.17
C GLN A 150 13.64 -21.90 1.66
N ARG A 151 12.91 -22.63 2.52
CA ARG A 151 11.68 -22.14 3.15
C ARG A 151 11.94 -20.84 3.91
N VAL A 152 12.96 -20.84 4.77
CA VAL A 152 13.29 -19.68 5.62
C VAL A 152 13.62 -18.45 4.78
N MET A 153 14.47 -18.59 3.76
CA MET A 153 14.82 -17.49 2.85
C MET A 153 13.60 -16.97 2.07
N THR A 154 12.71 -17.87 1.66
CA THR A 154 11.51 -17.52 0.90
C THR A 154 10.52 -16.75 1.77
N ILE A 155 10.22 -17.25 2.99
CA ILE A 155 9.37 -16.55 3.97
C ILE A 155 9.93 -15.16 4.27
N TYR A 156 11.24 -15.07 4.53
CA TYR A 156 11.91 -13.80 4.82
C TYR A 156 11.75 -12.79 3.67
N ALA A 157 11.97 -13.22 2.42
CA ALA A 157 11.80 -12.35 1.26
C ALA A 157 10.35 -11.84 1.13
N TYR A 158 9.36 -12.69 1.39
CA TYR A 158 7.95 -12.30 1.37
C TYR A 158 7.60 -11.31 2.48
N HIS A 159 8.06 -11.54 3.71
CA HIS A 159 7.81 -10.61 4.82
C HIS A 159 8.40 -9.24 4.52
N ARG A 160 9.61 -9.19 3.94
CA ARG A 160 10.21 -7.92 3.50
C ARG A 160 9.41 -7.24 2.40
N LEU A 161 8.89 -7.99 1.43
CA LEU A 161 8.03 -7.42 0.39
C LEU A 161 6.76 -6.79 0.97
N VAL A 162 6.05 -7.51 1.85
CA VAL A 162 4.81 -6.99 2.47
C VAL A 162 5.12 -5.75 3.30
N HIS A 163 6.22 -5.78 4.08
CA HIS A 163 6.67 -4.62 4.84
C HIS A 163 6.95 -3.40 3.95
N LEU A 164 7.73 -3.60 2.88
CA LEU A 164 8.09 -2.55 1.93
C LEU A 164 6.85 -1.89 1.30
N ILE A 165 5.89 -2.70 0.85
CA ILE A 165 4.63 -2.20 0.28
C ILE A 165 3.90 -1.32 1.30
N VAL A 166 3.71 -1.84 2.52
CA VAL A 166 2.98 -1.13 3.57
C VAL A 166 3.68 0.15 4.00
N GLU A 167 5.01 0.14 4.06
CA GLU A 167 5.82 1.31 4.37
C GLU A 167 5.64 2.42 3.33
N HIS A 168 5.77 2.11 2.03
CA HIS A 168 5.52 3.09 0.98
C HIS A 168 4.06 3.60 0.99
N MET A 169 3.09 2.73 1.24
CA MET A 169 1.69 3.15 1.41
C MET A 169 1.53 4.13 2.59
N ARG A 170 2.18 3.88 3.72
CA ARG A 170 2.19 4.82 4.85
C ARG A 170 2.82 6.14 4.49
N ASN A 171 3.95 6.12 3.79
CA ASN A 171 4.63 7.34 3.36
C ASN A 171 3.72 8.20 2.49
N GLY A 172 3.03 7.60 1.51
CA GLY A 172 2.05 8.29 0.67
C GLY A 172 0.85 8.84 1.44
N TYR A 173 0.29 8.05 2.35
CA TYR A 173 -0.81 8.48 3.22
C TYR A 173 -0.43 9.66 4.10
N MET A 174 0.71 9.57 4.78
CA MET A 174 1.19 10.60 5.71
C MET A 174 1.62 11.87 4.98
N PHE A 175 2.23 11.74 3.80
CA PHE A 175 2.53 12.87 2.94
C PHE A 175 1.25 13.61 2.54
N ARG A 176 0.28 12.91 1.93
CA ARG A 176 -0.99 13.52 1.52
C ARG A 176 -1.76 14.10 2.69
N ARG A 177 -1.74 13.45 3.85
CA ARG A 177 -2.39 13.95 5.07
C ARG A 177 -1.77 15.25 5.58
N ARG A 178 -0.44 15.38 5.52
CA ARG A 178 0.26 16.62 5.91
C ARG A 178 -0.04 17.75 4.94
N SER A 179 0.04 17.48 3.63
CA SER A 179 -0.29 18.46 2.58
C SER A 179 -1.73 18.95 2.67
N ALA A 180 -2.70 18.04 2.89
CA ALA A 180 -4.09 18.44 3.06
C ALA A 180 -4.32 19.32 4.29
N THR A 181 -3.54 19.15 5.37
CA THR A 181 -3.61 20.03 6.54
C THR A 181 -2.94 21.38 6.30
N SER A 182 -1.83 21.42 5.55
CA SER A 182 -1.18 22.68 5.17
C SER A 182 -2.03 23.51 4.20
N ASP A 183 -2.72 22.85 3.26
CA ASP A 183 -3.64 23.52 2.34
C ASP A 183 -4.83 24.14 3.09
N ILE A 184 -5.30 23.49 4.17
CA ILE A 184 -6.33 24.05 5.05
C ILE A 184 -5.77 25.23 5.87
N SER A 185 -4.54 25.15 6.38
CA SER A 185 -3.94 26.29 7.10
C SER A 185 -3.69 27.48 6.18
N ASP A 186 -3.30 27.25 4.92
CA ASP A 186 -3.08 28.30 3.93
C ASP A 186 -4.41 28.90 3.44
N ALA A 187 -5.47 28.09 3.31
CA ALA A 187 -6.83 28.56 3.06
C ALA A 187 -7.37 29.43 4.21
N TYR A 188 -7.09 29.08 5.47
CA TYR A 188 -7.44 29.92 6.63
C TYR A 188 -6.61 31.21 6.73
N ILE A 189 -5.42 31.28 6.12
CA ILE A 189 -4.62 32.51 6.01
C ILE A 189 -5.08 33.38 4.82
N LEU A 190 -5.77 32.79 3.83
CA LEU A 190 -6.30 33.48 2.66
C LEU A 190 -7.78 33.91 2.78
N ASP A 191 -8.53 33.41 3.76
CA ASP A 191 -9.96 33.74 3.95
C ASP A 191 -10.22 35.10 4.66
N ASN A 192 -9.38 36.09 4.36
CA ASN A 192 -9.76 37.51 4.43
C ASN A 192 -10.19 38.06 3.06
N LYS A 193 -10.39 37.20 2.04
CA LYS A 193 -11.11 37.54 0.81
C LYS A 193 -11.91 36.33 0.31
N THR A 194 -13.22 36.50 0.29
CA THR A 194 -14.25 35.58 -0.23
C THR A 194 -13.92 35.04 -1.64
N PRO A 195 -13.92 33.72 -1.86
CA PRO A 195 -13.83 33.14 -3.20
C PRO A 195 -15.21 32.93 -3.85
N SER A 196 -15.28 33.18 -5.16
CA SER A 196 -16.47 33.00 -6.01
C SER A 196 -16.54 31.61 -6.67
N GLU A 197 -17.74 31.27 -7.11
CA GLU A 197 -18.18 29.97 -7.65
C GLU A 197 -17.53 29.60 -9.00
N ASN A 198 -16.69 28.57 -9.02
CA ASN A 198 -16.65 27.53 -10.06
C ASN A 198 -15.41 26.64 -9.85
N GLU A 199 -15.59 25.33 -9.62
CA GLU A 199 -14.64 24.28 -10.07
C GLU A 199 -15.17 22.87 -9.70
N LEU A 200 -16.06 22.34 -10.53
CA LEU A 200 -16.48 20.93 -10.51
C LEU A 200 -16.27 20.33 -11.91
N SER A 201 -15.08 19.80 -12.21
CA SER A 201 -14.85 18.95 -13.40
C SER A 201 -13.49 18.24 -13.39
N VAL A 202 -13.29 17.24 -12.52
CA VAL A 202 -12.14 16.30 -12.66
C VAL A 202 -12.54 14.88 -12.20
N TYR A 203 -13.42 14.22 -12.95
CA TYR A 203 -13.75 12.79 -12.77
C TYR A 203 -13.87 12.10 -14.14
N SER A 204 -12.76 11.79 -14.83
CA SER A 204 -12.86 10.96 -16.05
C SER A 204 -11.59 10.23 -16.53
N SER A 205 -10.62 9.88 -15.69
CA SER A 205 -9.44 9.15 -16.21
C SER A 205 -8.85 8.18 -15.20
N PHE A 206 -9.29 6.92 -15.20
CA PHE A 206 -8.49 5.73 -14.84
C PHE A 206 -9.28 4.44 -15.17
N SER A 207 -9.76 4.34 -16.41
CA SER A 207 -10.36 3.12 -16.98
C SER A 207 -9.87 2.80 -18.39
N GLN A 208 -8.72 3.33 -18.80
CA GLN A 208 -8.04 2.93 -20.03
C GLN A 208 -6.53 3.02 -19.84
N THR A 209 -5.90 1.86 -19.59
CA THR A 209 -4.76 1.27 -20.31
C THR A 209 -4.32 0.04 -19.55
#